data_AF-A0A9E6EIW5-F1
#
_entry.id   AF-A0A9E6EIW5-F1
#
_cell.length_a   1.000
_cell.length_b   1.000
_cell.length_c   1.000
_cell.angle_alpha   90.00
_cell.angle_beta   90.00
_cell.angle_gamma   90.00
#
_symmetry.space_group_name_H-M   'P 1'
#
loop_
_entity.id
_entity.type
_entity.pdbx_description
1 polymer ?
#
loop_
_entity_poly.entity_id
_entity_poly.type
_entity_poly.pdbx_seq_one_letter_code
_entity_poly.pdbx_strand_id
1 'polypeptide(L)'
;MSLTHPNAAGIDIGASSHFVAVPPDSAEDSVREFPCFTADLNALAEWLFSCGVDTVAMESTGVYWIPLFELLESRGFKVYLVR
;
A
#
# COMPACT_ATOMS: atom_id res chain seq x y z
N MET A 1 -16.64 11.07 -16.74
CA MET A 1 -15.23 10.78 -16.41
C MET A 1 -15.22 9.38 -15.79
N SER A 2 -14.52 8.42 -16.37
CA SER A 2 -14.43 7.04 -15.83
C SER A 2 -13.21 6.91 -14.93
N LEU A 3 -13.33 6.17 -13.84
CA LEU A 3 -12.23 5.89 -12.91
C LEU A 3 -11.28 4.84 -13.53
N THR A 4 -9.97 5.13 -13.60
CA THR A 4 -8.98 4.26 -14.27
C THR A 4 -8.51 3.09 -13.40
N HIS A 5 -8.35 3.33 -12.09
CA HIS A 5 -7.92 2.34 -11.10
C HIS A 5 -8.90 2.34 -9.93
N PRO A 6 -10.00 1.57 -10.00
CA PRO A 6 -11.04 1.58 -8.96
C PRO A 6 -10.59 0.96 -7.63
N ASN A 7 -9.65 0.02 -7.69
CA ASN A 7 -9.12 -0.68 -6.52
C ASN A 7 -7.71 -0.19 -6.15
N ALA A 8 -7.47 1.12 -6.27
CA ALA A 8 -6.18 1.70 -5.96
C ALA A 8 -6.02 1.97 -4.45
N ALA A 9 -4.85 1.68 -3.91
CA ALA A 9 -4.43 2.13 -2.59
C ALA A 9 -3.33 3.20 -2.69
N GLY A 10 -3.29 4.10 -1.71
CA GLY A 10 -2.22 5.07 -1.50
C GLY A 10 -1.40 4.68 -0.27
N ILE A 11 -0.07 4.81 -0.33
CA ILE A 11 0.83 4.56 0.80
C ILE A 11 1.77 5.74 0.98
N ASP A 12 1.76 6.34 2.16
CA ASP A 12 2.79 7.26 2.65
C ASP A 12 3.83 6.46 3.45
N ILE A 13 5.08 6.50 2.97
CA ILE A 13 6.19 5.70 3.50
C ILE A 13 7.04 6.52 4.46
N GLY A 14 6.91 6.23 5.76
CA GLY A 14 7.82 6.68 6.80
C GLY A 14 8.92 5.67 7.16
N ALA A 15 9.90 6.13 7.93
CA ALA A 15 11.02 5.32 8.43
C ALA A 15 10.63 4.32 9.53
N SER A 16 9.54 4.60 10.26
CA SER A 16 9.04 3.78 11.38
C SER A 16 7.69 3.12 11.08
N SER A 17 6.88 3.76 10.24
CA SER A 17 5.54 3.31 9.91
C SER A 17 5.11 3.79 8.53
N HIS A 18 4.08 3.13 8.00
CA HIS A 18 3.45 3.40 6.72
C HIS A 18 1.97 3.67 6.92
N PHE A 19 1.47 4.78 6.38
CA PHE A 19 0.05 5.09 6.38
C PHE A 19 -0.54 4.65 5.05
N VAL A 20 -1.52 3.76 5.10
CA VAL A 20 -2.09 3.09 3.93
C VAL A 20 -3.57 3.42 3.84
N ALA A 21 -4.00 3.96 2.70
CA ALA A 21 -5.39 4.26 2.39
C ALA A 21 -5.90 3.35 1.27
N VAL A 22 -7.07 2.74 1.45
CA VAL A 22 -7.80 1.93 0.46
C VAL A 22 -9.12 2.64 0.08
N PRO A 23 -9.87 2.18 -0.94
CA PRO A 23 -11.17 2.76 -1.24
C PRO A 23 -12.11 2.73 -0.02
N PRO A 24 -12.96 3.75 0.20
CA PRO A 24 -13.79 3.87 1.40
C PRO A 24 -14.69 2.66 1.69
N ASP A 25 -15.15 1.97 0.64
CA ASP A 25 -16.05 0.82 0.75
C ASP A 25 -15.30 -0.52 0.87
N SER A 26 -13.96 -0.53 0.84
CA SER A 26 -13.12 -1.73 0.89
C SER A 26 -12.77 -2.19 2.31
N ALA A 27 -13.01 -1.36 3.34
CA ALA A 27 -12.77 -1.68 4.75
C ALA A 27 -13.56 -0.74 5.67
N GLU A 28 -13.88 -1.19 6.90
CA GLU A 28 -14.50 -0.34 7.92
C GLU A 28 -13.62 0.88 8.25
N ASP A 29 -12.33 0.62 8.47
CA ASP A 29 -11.28 1.65 8.54
C ASP A 29 -10.51 1.65 7.22
N SER A 30 -10.82 2.61 6.35
CA SER A 30 -10.19 2.77 5.04
C SER A 30 -8.76 3.33 5.09
N VAL A 31 -8.29 3.75 6.27
CA VAL A 31 -6.91 4.18 6.50
C VAL A 31 -6.36 3.43 7.70
N ARG A 32 -5.15 2.86 7.55
CA ARG A 32 -4.46 2.13 8.63
C ARG A 32 -2.97 2.45 8.65
N GLU A 33 -2.41 2.47 9.86
CA GLU A 33 -0.97 2.54 10.08
C GLU A 33 -0.39 1.13 10.24
N PHE A 34 0.74 0.87 9.58
CA PHE A 34 1.52 -0.35 9.76
C PHE A 34 2.96 0.00 10.16
N PRO A 35 3.58 -0.68 11.13
CA PRO A 35 5.02 -0.55 11.35
C PRO A 35 5.84 -1.09 10.17
N CYS A 36 7.16 -0.90 10.20
CA CYS A 36 8.04 -1.21 9.07
C CYS A 36 8.88 -2.50 9.20
N PHE A 37 8.58 -3.40 10.15
CA PHE A 37 9.30 -4.69 10.22
C PHE A 37 8.73 -5.69 9.21
N THR A 38 9.50 -6.73 8.88
CA THR A 38 9.12 -7.72 7.86
C THR A 38 7.74 -8.34 8.10
N ALA A 39 7.37 -8.63 9.34
CA ALA A 39 6.06 -9.18 9.67
C ALA A 39 4.93 -8.17 9.37
N ASP A 40 5.15 -6.89 9.66
CA ASP A 40 4.20 -5.82 9.43
C ASP A 40 4.02 -5.53 7.93
N LEU A 41 5.11 -5.56 7.13
CA LEU A 41 5.01 -5.43 5.67
C LEU A 41 4.19 -6.56 5.05
N ASN A 42 4.33 -7.79 5.57
CA ASN A 42 3.48 -8.90 5.15
C ASN A 42 2.03 -8.70 5.57
N ALA A 43 1.77 -8.25 6.80
CA ALA A 43 0.41 -7.94 7.27
C ALA A 43 -0.26 -6.83 6.44
N LEU A 44 0.50 -5.80 6.05
CA LEU A 44 0.09 -4.75 5.13
C LEU A 44 -0.35 -5.35 3.79
N ALA A 45 0.50 -6.18 3.19
CA ALA A 45 0.21 -6.79 1.90
C ALA A 45 -1.01 -7.74 1.93
N GLU A 46 -1.17 -8.52 3.01
CA GLU A 46 -2.39 -9.33 3.23
C GLU A 46 -3.63 -8.46 3.36
N TRP A 47 -3.52 -7.34 4.07
CA TRP A 47 -4.64 -6.43 4.24
C TRP A 47 -5.06 -5.79 2.91
N LEU A 48 -4.11 -5.31 2.09
CA LEU A 48 -4.40 -4.81 0.75
C LEU A 48 -5.12 -5.85 -0.12
N PHE A 49 -4.65 -7.10 -0.08
CA PHE A 49 -5.29 -8.21 -0.79
C PHE A 49 -6.73 -8.43 -0.31
N SER A 50 -6.96 -8.41 1.00
CA SER A 50 -8.31 -8.56 1.58
C SER A 50 -9.26 -7.43 1.20
N CYS A 51 -8.73 -6.23 0.94
CA CYS A 51 -9.48 -5.06 0.46
C CYS A 51 -9.75 -5.10 -1.06
N GLY A 52 -9.26 -6.12 -1.76
CA GLY A 52 -9.39 -6.25 -3.21
C GLY A 52 -8.50 -5.29 -4.01
N VAL A 53 -7.45 -4.73 -3.39
CA VAL A 53 -6.54 -3.79 -4.05
C VAL A 53 -5.72 -4.50 -5.11
N ASP A 54 -5.58 -3.88 -6.29
CA ASP A 54 -4.74 -4.38 -7.39
C ASP A 54 -3.63 -3.40 -7.80
N THR A 55 -3.77 -2.12 -7.42
CA THR A 55 -2.88 -1.04 -7.82
C THR A 55 -2.48 -0.22 -6.58
N VAL A 56 -1.20 0.12 -6.45
CA VAL A 56 -0.68 0.88 -5.31
C VAL A 56 0.12 2.08 -5.81
N ALA A 57 -0.21 3.27 -5.32
CA ALA A 57 0.62 4.46 -5.45
C ALA A 57 1.35 4.68 -4.11
N MET A 58 2.68 4.79 -4.16
CA MET A 58 3.54 4.88 -2.98
C MET A 58 4.33 6.19 -3.02
N GLU A 59 4.22 7.02 -1.99
CA GLU A 59 5.02 8.23 -1.80
C GLU A 59 6.10 8.00 -0.75
N SER A 60 7.31 8.49 -1.01
CA SER A 60 8.40 8.41 -0.04
C SER A 60 9.45 9.50 -0.28
N THR A 61 9.89 10.10 0.82
CA THR A 61 11.02 11.05 0.84
C THR A 61 12.39 10.36 0.95
N GLY A 62 12.43 9.05 1.21
CA GLY A 62 13.65 8.27 1.46
C GLY A 62 13.73 6.96 0.68
N VAL A 63 14.47 5.98 1.22
CA VAL A 63 14.67 4.65 0.59
C VAL A 63 13.83 3.54 1.23
N TYR A 64 13.01 3.87 2.24
CA TYR A 64 12.23 2.89 3.00
C TYR A 64 11.13 2.19 2.19
N TRP A 65 10.84 2.69 0.98
CA TRP A 65 9.88 2.09 0.05
C TRP A 65 10.37 0.78 -0.57
N ILE A 66 11.69 0.61 -0.73
CA ILE A 66 12.29 -0.53 -1.47
C ILE A 66 11.75 -1.89 -0.98
N PRO A 67 11.83 -2.26 0.32
CA PRO A 67 11.40 -3.57 0.76
C PRO A 67 9.90 -3.81 0.57
N LEU A 68 9.07 -2.77 0.74
CA LEU A 68 7.63 -2.91 0.54
C LEU A 68 7.27 -2.99 -0.94
N PHE A 69 7.94 -2.23 -1.79
CA PHE A 69 7.75 -2.25 -3.23
C PHE A 69 8.05 -3.64 -3.81
N GLU A 70 9.22 -4.21 -3.49
CA GLU A 70 9.61 -5.55 -3.94
C GLU A 70 8.63 -6.62 -3.44
N LEU A 71 8.18 -6.52 -2.18
CA LEU A 71 7.19 -7.44 -1.61
C LEU A 71 5.86 -7.37 -2.37
N LEU A 72 5.33 -6.17 -2.60
CA LEU A 72 4.04 -5.98 -3.27
C LEU A 72 4.11 -6.42 -4.75
N GLU A 73 5.19 -6.11 -5.48
CA GLU A 73 5.38 -6.62 -6.84
C GLU A 73 5.44 -8.16 -6.86
N SER A 74 6.16 -8.79 -5.92
CA SER A 74 6.23 -10.24 -5.82
C SER A 74 4.88 -10.92 -5.55
N ARG A 75 3.94 -10.16 -4.94
CA ARG A 75 2.57 -10.59 -4.65
C ARG A 75 1.57 -10.25 -5.76
N GLY A 76 2.03 -9.64 -6.85
CA GLY A 76 1.23 -9.37 -8.05
C GLY A 76 0.51 -8.02 -8.06
N PHE A 77 0.80 -7.13 -7.12
CA PHE A 77 0.28 -5.76 -7.15
C PHE A 77 0.97 -4.95 -8.25
N LYS A 78 0.23 -4.04 -8.88
CA LYS A 78 0.82 -3.01 -9.74
C LYS A 78 1.25 -1.82 -8.89
N VAL A 79 2.55 -1.67 -8.65
CA VAL A 79 3.08 -0.63 -7.75
C VAL A 79 3.69 0.52 -8.55
N TYR A 80 3.39 1.75 -8.14
CA TYR A 80 3.99 2.97 -8.68
C TYR A 80 4.62 3.77 -7.54
N LEU A 81 5.91 4.05 -7.65
CA LEU A 81 6.57 5.03 -6.80
C LEU A 81 6.28 6.44 -7.35
N VAL A 82 5.67 7.29 -6.54
CA VAL A 82 5.29 8.67 -6.86
C VAL A 82 6.13 9.59 -5.98
N ARG A 83 6.70 10.65 -6.57
CA ARG A 83 7.47 11.68 -5.87
C ARG A 83 6.81 13.04 -6.03
#